data_AF-A0A7S2SRV4-F1
#
_entry.id   AF-A0A7S2SRV4-F1
#
_cell.length_a   1.000
_cell.length_b   1.000
_cell.length_c   1.000
_cell.angle_alpha   90.00
_cell.angle_beta   90.00
_cell.angle_gamma   90.00
#
_symmetry.space_group_name_H-M   'P 1'
#
loop_
_entity.id
_entity.type
_entity.pdbx_description
1 polymer ?
#
loop_
_entity_poly.entity_id
_entity_poly.type
_entity_poly.pdbx_seq_one_letter_code
_entity_poly.pdbx_strand_id
1 'polypeptide(L)'
;TAIAHAVVHHLVHDTQCRAMFATHYHSLVDDWHRHPDLVSLGHMACLVENGGRDITFLYKLASGASPRSFGINVARLARLPDEVLSLAGDKAAAFEDMLKHSAEDQRRRYLSHAAKILQALQTAGAAEGSNTSALEEALAEIR
;
A
#
# COMPACT_ATOMS: atom_id res chain seq x y z
N THR A 1 -2.60 -3.58 8.99
CA THR A 1 -3.27 -2.30 8.71
C THR A 1 -4.80 -2.37 8.79
N ALA A 2 -5.43 -3.55 8.73
CA ALA A 2 -6.88 -3.74 8.62
C ALA A 2 -7.76 -2.85 9.54
N ILE A 3 -7.48 -2.79 10.85
CA ILE A 3 -8.27 -1.97 11.79
C ILE A 3 -8.19 -0.48 11.42
N ALA A 4 -7.01 0.03 11.08
CA ALA A 4 -6.85 1.44 10.69
C ALA A 4 -7.63 1.77 9.41
N HIS A 5 -7.67 0.87 8.42
CA HIS A 5 -8.51 1.05 7.23
C HIS A 5 -9.99 1.13 7.61
N ALA A 6 -10.49 0.19 8.41
CA ALA A 6 -11.89 0.18 8.83
C ALA A 6 -12.27 1.45 9.60
N VAL A 7 -11.41 1.92 10.50
CA VAL A 7 -11.64 3.16 11.25
C VAL A 7 -11.67 4.38 10.33
N VAL A 8 -10.68 4.55 9.45
CA VAL A 8 -10.67 5.69 8.52
C VAL A 8 -11.87 5.64 7.59
N HIS A 9 -12.24 4.46 7.10
CA HIS A 9 -13.43 4.28 6.28
C HIS A 9 -14.71 4.71 7.04
N HIS A 10 -14.86 4.30 8.30
CA HIS A 10 -16.01 4.69 9.12
C HIS A 10 -16.04 6.19 9.42
N LEU A 11 -14.88 6.79 9.69
CA LEU A 11 -14.78 8.24 9.92
C LEU A 11 -15.21 9.04 8.68
N VAL A 12 -14.79 8.60 7.49
CA VAL A 12 -15.07 9.29 6.22
C VAL A 12 -16.52 9.11 5.76
N HIS A 13 -17.08 7.92 5.86
CA HIS A 13 -18.39 7.60 5.27
C HIS A 13 -19.56 7.68 6.26
N ASP A 14 -19.34 7.35 7.53
CA ASP A 14 -20.43 7.24 8.51
C ASP A 14 -20.43 8.40 9.51
N THR A 15 -19.28 8.67 10.16
CA THR A 15 -19.21 9.68 11.23
C THR A 15 -19.18 11.12 10.67
N GLN A 16 -18.43 11.34 9.59
CA GLN A 16 -18.31 12.61 8.88
C GLN A 16 -18.03 13.84 9.77
N CYS A 17 -17.25 13.64 10.84
CA CYS A 17 -16.83 14.73 11.72
C CYS A 17 -15.48 15.30 11.29
N ARG A 18 -15.11 16.47 11.83
CA ARG A 18 -13.77 17.01 11.66
C ARG A 18 -12.78 16.13 12.42
N ALA A 19 -11.97 15.37 11.69
CA ALA A 19 -11.01 14.42 12.25
C ALA A 19 -9.59 14.63 11.71
N MET A 20 -8.60 14.26 12.53
CA MET A 20 -7.22 14.07 12.11
C MET A 20 -6.81 12.64 12.45
N PHE A 21 -6.19 11.94 11.51
CA PHE A 21 -5.73 10.57 11.69
C PHE A 21 -4.24 10.49 11.40
N ALA A 22 -3.42 10.35 12.44
CA ALA A 22 -1.98 10.13 12.30
C ALA A 22 -1.69 8.64 12.11
N THR A 23 -0.86 8.28 11.14
CA THR A 23 -0.54 6.88 10.84
C THR A 23 0.89 6.70 10.33
N HIS A 24 1.42 5.49 10.53
CA HIS A 24 2.68 5.02 9.93
C HIS A 24 2.43 4.04 8.76
N TYR A 25 1.18 3.78 8.40
CA TYR A 25 0.83 2.83 7.35
C TYR A 25 0.77 3.52 5.98
N HIS A 26 1.86 3.44 5.21
CA HIS A 26 1.93 4.02 3.86
C HIS A 26 0.85 3.44 2.93
N SER A 27 0.57 2.13 3.02
CA SER A 27 -0.49 1.50 2.22
C SER A 27 -1.88 2.10 2.46
N LEU A 28 -2.17 2.57 3.68
CA LEU A 28 -3.41 3.26 3.99
C LEU A 28 -3.43 4.64 3.34
N VAL A 29 -2.32 5.37 3.40
CA VAL A 29 -2.19 6.69 2.76
C VAL A 29 -2.35 6.57 1.24
N ASP A 30 -1.76 5.53 0.62
CA ASP A 30 -1.83 5.28 -0.81
C ASP A 30 -3.27 5.01 -1.28
N ASP A 31 -4.06 4.27 -0.50
CA ASP A 31 -5.47 4.02 -0.81
C ASP A 31 -6.29 5.31 -0.86
N TRP A 32 -6.06 6.23 0.08
CA TRP A 32 -6.77 7.50 0.15
C TRP A 32 -6.20 8.60 -0.75
N HIS A 33 -4.99 8.40 -1.30
CA HIS A 33 -4.37 9.36 -2.23
C HIS A 33 -5.23 9.62 -3.48
N ARG A 34 -6.05 8.64 -3.88
CA ARG A 34 -6.96 8.73 -5.03
C ARG A 34 -8.31 9.39 -4.73
N HIS A 35 -8.55 9.79 -3.48
CA HIS A 35 -9.82 10.37 -3.02
C HIS A 35 -9.62 11.76 -2.37
N PRO A 36 -9.02 12.74 -3.10
CA PRO A 36 -8.68 14.05 -2.54
C PRO A 36 -9.91 14.86 -2.08
N ASP A 37 -11.08 14.58 -2.66
CA ASP A 37 -12.34 15.25 -2.30
C ASP A 37 -12.87 14.81 -0.92
N LEU A 38 -12.42 13.64 -0.43
CA LEU A 38 -12.86 13.07 0.84
C LEU A 38 -11.81 13.24 1.94
N VAL A 39 -10.53 13.09 1.60
CA VAL A 39 -9.43 13.10 2.56
C VAL A 39 -8.29 13.97 2.05
N SER A 40 -7.92 14.98 2.85
CA SER A 40 -6.70 15.74 2.64
C SER A 40 -5.51 15.04 3.31
N LEU A 41 -4.49 14.73 2.51
CA LEU A 41 -3.25 14.12 3.02
C LEU A 41 -2.25 15.18 3.44
N GLY A 42 -1.50 14.88 4.51
CA GLY A 42 -0.38 15.71 4.95
C GLY A 42 0.66 14.93 5.73
N HIS A 43 1.87 15.49 5.81
CA HIS A 43 2.98 14.94 6.57
C HIS A 43 3.78 16.07 7.23
N MET A 44 4.55 15.74 8.26
CA MET A 44 5.45 16.70 8.89
C MET A 44 6.72 16.82 8.05
N ALA A 45 6.99 18.03 7.56
CA ALA A 45 8.11 18.31 6.68
C ALA A 45 9.45 18.11 7.40
N CYS A 46 10.41 17.54 6.67
CA CYS A 46 11.77 17.31 7.12
C CYS A 46 12.74 17.79 6.04
N LEU A 47 13.87 18.36 6.46
CA LEU A 47 15.01 18.63 5.58
C LEU A 47 16.00 17.48 5.73
N VAL A 48 16.50 16.96 4.61
CA VAL A 48 17.50 15.90 4.59
C VAL A 48 18.73 16.37 3.81
N GLU A 49 19.89 16.29 4.45
CA GLU A 49 21.16 16.81 3.94
C GLU A 49 22.24 15.72 3.94
N ASN A 50 23.45 16.07 3.51
CA ASN A 50 24.64 15.21 3.56
C ASN A 50 24.43 13.83 2.95
N GLY A 51 23.82 13.79 1.76
CA GLY A 51 23.57 12.56 1.01
C GLY A 51 22.54 11.64 1.69
N GLY A 52 21.62 12.19 2.49
CA GLY A 52 20.60 11.39 3.15
C GLY A 52 20.92 11.00 4.58
N ARG A 53 21.98 11.54 5.19
CA ARG A 53 22.41 11.15 6.55
C ARG A 53 21.75 11.99 7.61
N ASP A 54 21.75 13.30 7.44
CA ASP A 54 21.32 14.23 8.46
C ASP A 54 19.88 14.66 8.19
N ILE A 55 19.07 14.64 9.25
CA ILE A 55 17.65 15.01 9.18
C ILE A 55 17.35 16.13 10.16
N THR A 56 16.62 17.13 9.69
CA THR A 56 16.08 18.23 10.50
C THR A 56 14.56 18.22 10.41
N PHE A 57 13.89 18.11 11.57
CA PHE A 57 12.44 18.18 11.67
C PHE A 57 11.99 19.64 11.67
N LEU A 58 11.21 20.04 10.66
CA LEU A 58 10.77 21.43 10.53
C LEU A 58 9.52 21.73 11.36
N TYR A 59 8.88 20.70 11.94
CA TYR A 59 7.60 20.78 12.65
C TYR A 59 6.52 21.55 11.87
N LYS A 60 6.59 21.50 10.54
CA LYS A 60 5.65 22.15 9.62
C LYS A 60 4.81 21.09 8.92
N LEU A 61 3.49 21.19 9.01
CA LEU A 61 2.59 20.34 8.24
C LEU A 61 2.67 20.74 6.76
N ALA A 62 3.05 19.81 5.90
CA ALA A 62 3.07 19.94 4.45
C ALA A 62 2.01 19.02 3.84
N SER A 63 1.50 19.41 2.67
CA SER A 63 0.50 18.63 1.94
C SER A 63 1.09 17.36 1.32
N GLY A 64 0.24 16.35 1.13
CA GLY A 64 0.60 15.09 0.49
C GLY A 64 1.18 14.04 1.43
N ALA A 65 1.38 12.84 0.90
CA ALA A 65 1.98 11.72 1.61
C ALA A 65 3.46 11.97 1.94
N SER A 66 3.97 11.35 2.99
CA SER A 66 5.40 11.36 3.27
C SER A 66 6.16 10.65 2.15
N PRO A 67 7.21 11.25 1.57
CA PRO A 67 7.89 10.68 0.40
C PRO A 67 8.74 9.45 0.73
N ARG A 68 9.16 9.29 1.99
CA ARG A 68 10.03 8.18 2.44
C ARG A 68 9.95 7.95 3.94
N SER A 69 10.46 6.80 4.38
CA SER A 69 10.75 6.53 5.79
C SER A 69 12.05 7.21 6.21
N PHE A 70 12.06 7.74 7.43
CA PHE A 70 13.21 8.40 8.06
C PHE A 70 13.72 7.63 9.29
N GLY A 71 13.30 6.39 9.49
CA GLY A 71 13.65 5.59 10.68
C GLY A 71 15.15 5.44 10.87
N ILE A 72 15.90 5.18 9.79
CA ILE A 72 17.37 5.06 9.84
C ILE A 72 18.02 6.41 10.18
N ASN A 73 17.49 7.52 9.66
CA ASN A 73 17.97 8.86 10.01
C ASN A 73 17.79 9.16 11.50
N VAL A 74 16.61 8.82 12.05
CA VAL A 74 16.32 8.98 13.48
C VAL A 74 17.23 8.09 14.33
N ALA A 75 17.45 6.84 13.94
CA ALA A 75 18.36 5.92 14.63
C ALA A 75 19.81 6.45 14.64
N ARG A 76 20.25 7.09 13.56
CA ARG A 76 21.55 7.76 13.49
C ARG A 76 21.65 8.93 14.45
N LEU A 77 20.61 9.78 14.54
CA LEU A 77 20.54 10.87 15.53
C LEU A 77 20.61 10.35 16.96
N ALA A 78 20.02 9.17 17.22
CA ALA A 78 20.09 8.48 18.50
C ALA A 78 21.46 7.77 18.76
N ARG A 79 22.44 7.96 17.88
CA ARG A 79 23.81 7.42 17.97
C ARG A 79 23.87 5.90 18.05
N LEU A 80 22.96 5.20 17.34
CA LEU A 80 23.09 3.76 17.17
C LEU A 80 24.37 3.43 16.36
N PRO A 81 25.03 2.28 16.64
CA PRO A 81 26.22 1.87 15.92
C PRO A 81 26.00 1.75 14.41
N ASP A 82 26.98 2.17 13.60
CA ASP A 82 26.86 2.15 12.14
C ASP A 82 26.62 0.76 11.56
N GLU A 83 27.15 -0.30 12.21
CA GLU A 83 26.88 -1.69 11.84
C GLU A 83 25.38 -2.05 11.93
N VAL A 84 24.69 -1.54 12.96
CA VAL A 84 23.25 -1.74 13.15
C VAL A 84 22.48 -0.98 12.08
N LEU A 85 22.90 0.26 11.79
CA LEU A 85 22.28 1.10 10.77
C LEU A 85 22.44 0.50 9.36
N SER A 86 23.60 -0.07 9.06
CA SER A 86 23.87 -0.75 7.79
C SER A 86 22.96 -1.95 7.62
N LEU A 87 22.92 -2.84 8.62
CA LEU A 87 22.04 -4.02 8.59
C LEU A 87 20.57 -3.63 8.47
N ALA A 88 20.14 -2.58 9.18
CA ALA A 88 18.77 -2.07 9.08
C ALA A 88 18.45 -1.57 7.66
N GLY A 89 19.39 -0.90 6.99
CA GLY A 89 19.27 -0.48 5.60
C GLY A 89 19.08 -1.66 4.65
N ASP A 90 19.92 -2.68 4.78
CA ASP A 90 19.84 -3.90 3.95
C ASP A 90 18.51 -4.64 4.16
N LYS A 91 18.06 -4.75 5.42
CA LYS A 91 16.77 -5.37 5.74
C LYS A 91 15.59 -4.57 5.22
N ALA A 92 15.63 -3.24 5.31
CA ALA A 92 14.58 -2.38 4.78
C ALA A 92 14.43 -2.57 3.26
N ALA A 93 15.54 -2.53 2.50
CA ALA A 93 15.53 -2.78 1.06
C ALA A 93 14.97 -4.16 0.72
N ALA A 94 15.42 -5.20 1.42
CA ALA A 94 14.93 -6.57 1.20
C ALA A 94 13.41 -6.70 1.48
N PHE A 95 12.90 -6.05 2.52
CA PHE A 95 11.47 -6.06 2.83
C PHE A 95 10.64 -5.29 1.80
N GLU A 96 11.12 -4.14 1.34
CA GLU A 96 10.45 -3.38 0.27
C GLU A 96 10.36 -4.19 -1.02
N ASP A 97 11.45 -4.87 -1.41
CA ASP A 97 11.47 -5.72 -2.58
C ASP A 97 10.54 -6.93 -2.42
N MET A 98 10.55 -7.59 -1.27
CA MET A 98 9.65 -8.71 -0.99
C MET A 98 8.17 -8.30 -1.08
N LEU A 99 7.81 -7.13 -0.55
CA LEU A 99 6.45 -6.60 -0.63
C LEU A 99 6.04 -6.29 -2.07
N LYS A 100 6.93 -5.69 -2.88
CA LYS A 100 6.67 -5.41 -4.30
C LYS A 100 6.46 -6.69 -5.09
N HIS A 101 7.35 -7.67 -4.95
CA HIS A 101 7.23 -8.96 -5.65
C HIS A 101 5.96 -9.69 -5.25
N SER A 102 5.61 -9.70 -3.96
CA SER A 102 4.37 -10.32 -3.49
C SER A 102 3.13 -9.68 -4.11
N ALA A 103 3.09 -8.34 -4.17
CA ALA A 103 1.99 -7.61 -4.81
C ALA A 103 1.92 -7.85 -6.33
N GLU A 104 3.07 -7.91 -7.00
CA GLU A 104 3.13 -8.21 -8.43
C GLU A 104 2.68 -9.63 -8.75
N ASP A 105 3.12 -10.62 -7.97
CA ASP A 105 2.73 -12.02 -8.13
C ASP A 105 1.23 -12.21 -7.89
N GLN A 106 0.69 -11.58 -6.83
CA GLN A 106 -0.75 -11.56 -6.57
C GLN A 106 -1.51 -10.95 -7.75
N ARG A 107 -1.06 -9.81 -8.28
CA ARG A 107 -1.68 -9.17 -9.44
C ARG A 107 -1.61 -10.04 -10.69
N ARG A 108 -0.48 -10.71 -10.92
CA ARG A 108 -0.28 -11.60 -12.08
C ARG A 108 -1.21 -12.82 -12.00
N ARG A 109 -1.35 -13.41 -10.81
CA ARG A 109 -2.34 -14.47 -10.55
C ARG A 109 -3.74 -13.97 -10.79
N TYR A 110 -4.13 -12.83 -10.23
CA TYR A 110 -5.48 -12.28 -10.41
C TYR A 110 -5.82 -12.06 -11.90
N LEU A 111 -4.92 -11.44 -12.67
CA LEU A 111 -5.12 -11.20 -14.10
C LEU A 111 -5.21 -12.50 -14.90
N SER A 112 -4.40 -13.51 -14.55
CA SER A 112 -4.48 -14.84 -15.18
C SER A 112 -5.85 -15.49 -14.94
N HIS A 113 -6.37 -15.44 -13.71
CA HIS A 113 -7.70 -15.98 -13.41
C HIS A 113 -8.82 -15.19 -14.11
N ALA A 114 -8.77 -13.85 -14.09
CA ALA A 114 -9.75 -13.02 -14.79
C ALA A 114 -9.77 -13.29 -16.31
N ALA A 115 -8.61 -13.50 -16.93
CA ALA A 115 -8.51 -13.84 -18.34
C ALA A 115 -9.15 -15.21 -18.65
N LYS A 116 -8.91 -16.23 -17.81
CA LYS A 116 -9.55 -17.54 -17.94
C LYS A 116 -11.08 -17.44 -17.88
N ILE A 117 -11.62 -16.66 -16.93
CA ILE A 117 -13.07 -16.44 -16.79
C ILE A 117 -13.64 -15.77 -18.04
N LEU A 118 -13.00 -14.68 -18.51
CA LEU A 118 -13.43 -13.98 -19.72
C LEU A 118 -13.46 -14.91 -20.94
N GLN A 119 -12.44 -15.76 -21.08
CA GLN A 119 -12.38 -16.75 -22.16
C GLN A 119 -13.50 -17.80 -22.03
N ALA A 120 -13.75 -18.32 -20.83
CA ALA A 120 -14.85 -19.26 -20.59
C ALA A 120 -16.22 -18.66 -20.93
N LEU A 121 -16.47 -17.40 -20.53
CA LEU A 121 -17.71 -16.68 -20.86
C LEU A 121 -17.89 -16.48 -22.37
N GLN A 122 -16.80 -16.17 -23.10
CA GLN A 122 -16.84 -16.05 -24.56
C GLN A 122 -17.16 -17.39 -25.24
N THR A 123 -16.57 -18.50 -24.77
CA THR A 123 -16.87 -19.83 -25.30
C THR A 123 -18.29 -20.31 -24.98
N ALA A 124 -18.83 -19.94 -23.81
CA ALA A 124 -20.20 -20.25 -23.43
C ALA A 124 -21.23 -19.40 -24.19
N GLY A 125 -20.92 -18.14 -24.51
CA GLY A 125 -21.77 -17.29 -25.34
C GLY A 125 -21.81 -17.69 -26.82
N ALA A 126 -20.78 -18.38 -27.31
CA ALA A 126 -20.75 -18.96 -28.67
C ALA A 126 -21.47 -20.32 -28.78
N ALA A 127 -21.78 -20.95 -27.64
CA ALA A 127 -22.51 -22.21 -27.56
C ALA A 127 -23.92 -21.94 -27.03
N GLU A 128 -24.91 -21.83 -27.92
CA GLU A 128 -26.32 -21.87 -27.54
C GLU A 128 -26.64 -23.21 -26.85
N GLY A 129 -26.56 -23.23 -25.51
CA GLY A 129 -26.98 -24.39 -24.70
C GLY A 129 -25.99 -24.80 -23.60
N SER A 130 -26.31 -24.41 -22.36
CA SER A 130 -25.89 -25.02 -21.09
C SER A 130 -24.48 -25.62 -20.97
N ASN A 131 -23.44 -24.79 -20.90
CA ASN A 131 -22.14 -25.22 -20.37
C ASN A 131 -21.83 -24.52 -19.04
N THR A 132 -22.71 -24.71 -18.05
CA THR A 132 -22.52 -24.26 -16.66
C THR A 132 -21.31 -24.92 -15.99
N SER A 133 -20.92 -26.14 -16.40
CA SER A 133 -19.79 -26.85 -15.79
C SER A 133 -18.43 -26.18 -16.05
N ALA A 134 -18.22 -25.59 -17.23
CA ALA A 134 -16.97 -24.90 -17.56
C ALA A 134 -16.79 -23.61 -16.73
N LEU A 135 -17.90 -22.93 -16.41
CA LEU A 135 -17.89 -21.77 -15.52
C LEU A 135 -17.67 -22.19 -14.06
N GLU A 136 -18.30 -23.27 -13.61
CA GLU A 136 -18.11 -23.81 -12.26
C GLU A 136 -16.69 -24.34 -12.03
N GLU A 137 -16.07 -25.01 -13.01
CA GLU A 137 -14.66 -25.44 -12.94
C GLU A 137 -13.70 -24.25 -12.87
N ALA A 138 -13.93 -23.22 -13.70
CA ALA A 138 -13.13 -22.00 -13.65
C ALA A 138 -13.28 -21.24 -12.31
N LEU A 139 -14.46 -21.27 -11.69
CA LEU A 139 -14.72 -20.70 -10.37
C LEU A 139 -14.16 -21.56 -9.23
N ALA A 140 -14.10 -22.89 -9.38
CA ALA A 140 -13.56 -23.80 -8.38
C ALA A 140 -12.04 -23.70 -8.22
N GLU A 141 -11.30 -23.38 -9.30
CA GLU A 141 -9.86 -23.10 -9.24
C GLU A 141 -9.49 -21.84 -8.42
N ILE A 142 -10.48 -21.02 -8.04
CA ILE A 142 -10.28 -19.75 -7.31
C ILE A 142 -10.39 -19.93 -5.78
N ARG A 143 -10.87 -21.08 -5.30
CA ARG A 143 -11.14 -21.34 -3.88
C ARG A 143 -9.94 -21.93 -3.15
#